data_AF-A0AAC9WJN9-F1
#
_entry.id   AF-A0AAC9WJN9-F1
#
_cell.length_a   1.000
_cell.length_b   1.000
_cell.length_c   1.000
_cell.angle_alpha   90.00
_cell.angle_beta   90.00
_cell.angle_gamma   90.00
#
_symmetry.space_group_name_H-M   'P 1'
#
loop_
_entity.id
_entity.type
_entity.pdbx_description
1 polymer ?
#
loop_
_entity_poly.entity_id
_entity_poly.type
_entity_poly.pdbx_seq_one_letter_code
_entity_poly.pdbx_strand_id
1 'polypeptide(L)'
;MVQNEYFLTRDLNNDETMLRIDFKGKDIDVRPANEFSSIMKTIRKIELHFYYPIHAQQLALYHQIVTQISTQTIIKIQLHAIQIDESKLLAVLEPLEKRFTMNIYHFQNGQCTVMYFALDRVSYDESHNQRLMSQLLINWADEKMKPVLNVMQLKQEILKLNKDYEMLYETYRHTHERMQYAFRTLHQFKRSAWKYKKKYLAHESWIRRLEQISYYQKRLNRTNIKKGVKLIWKKVKS
;
A
#
# COMPACT_ATOMS: atom_id res chain seq x y z
N MET A 1 -23.63 3.93 -24.34
CA MET A 1 -23.48 5.41 -24.31
C MET A 1 -24.06 5.88 -22.99
N VAL A 2 -23.33 6.64 -22.19
CA VAL A 2 -23.80 7.15 -20.89
C VAL A 2 -24.30 8.57 -21.11
N GLN A 3 -25.53 8.86 -20.69
CA GLN A 3 -26.17 10.18 -20.79
C GLN A 3 -26.10 10.92 -19.44
N ASN A 4 -26.30 12.24 -19.46
CA ASN A 4 -26.50 12.99 -18.23
C ASN A 4 -27.85 12.62 -17.60
N GLU A 5 -27.88 12.46 -16.28
CA GLU A 5 -29.11 12.10 -15.56
C GLU A 5 -29.62 13.31 -14.77
N TYR A 6 -30.93 13.54 -14.84
CA TYR A 6 -31.60 14.63 -14.14
C TYR A 6 -32.65 14.06 -13.21
N PHE A 7 -32.56 14.40 -11.93
CA PHE A 7 -33.49 13.94 -10.90
C PHE A 7 -34.15 15.16 -10.27
N LEU A 8 -35.42 15.38 -10.61
CA LEU A 8 -36.25 16.36 -9.92
C LEU A 8 -37.00 15.64 -8.80
N THR A 9 -36.73 16.04 -7.56
CA THR A 9 -37.37 15.49 -6.37
C THR A 9 -38.08 16.58 -5.61
N ARG A 10 -39.19 16.23 -4.96
CA ARG A 10 -39.95 17.13 -4.09
C ARG A 10 -40.03 16.45 -2.73
N ASP A 11 -39.53 17.13 -1.70
CA ASP A 11 -39.72 16.68 -0.33
C ASP A 11 -41.20 16.84 0.04
N LEU A 12 -41.82 15.72 0.43
CA LEU A 12 -43.24 15.69 0.80
C LEU A 12 -43.51 16.41 2.13
N ASN A 13 -42.49 16.59 2.97
CA ASN A 13 -42.67 17.18 4.31
C ASN A 13 -42.57 18.71 4.30
N ASN A 14 -41.68 19.28 3.48
CA ASN A 14 -41.40 20.72 3.46
C ASN A 14 -41.71 21.39 2.13
N ASP A 15 -42.26 20.65 1.17
CA ASP A 15 -42.52 21.10 -0.21
C ASP A 15 -41.29 21.65 -0.94
N GLU A 16 -40.09 21.32 -0.46
CA GLU A 16 -38.85 21.76 -1.06
C GLU A 16 -38.55 20.94 -2.31
N THR A 17 -38.37 21.63 -3.43
CA THR A 17 -37.94 21.03 -4.68
C THR A 17 -36.42 21.02 -4.75
N MET A 18 -35.87 19.84 -5.02
CA MET A 18 -34.45 19.61 -5.24
C MET A 18 -34.21 19.05 -6.64
N LEU A 19 -33.29 19.65 -7.37
CA LEU A 19 -32.80 19.14 -8.64
C LEU A 19 -31.38 18.61 -8.47
N ARG A 20 -31.18 17.34 -8.79
CA ARG A 20 -29.87 16.73 -8.88
C ARG A 20 -29.53 16.46 -10.35
N ILE A 21 -28.33 16.85 -10.75
CA ILE A 21 -27.81 16.68 -12.11
C ILE A 21 -26.50 15.91 -12.03
N ASP A 22 -26.49 14.73 -12.65
CA ASP A 22 -25.33 13.85 -12.73
C ASP A 22 -24.72 13.94 -14.14
N PHE A 23 -23.57 14.63 -14.25
CA PHE A 23 -22.83 14.80 -15.49
C PHE A 23 -21.94 13.57 -15.76
N LYS A 24 -22.52 12.53 -16.36
CA LYS A 24 -21.85 11.23 -16.61
C LYS A 24 -21.49 10.96 -18.08
N GLY A 25 -21.94 11.79 -19.02
CA GLY A 25 -21.91 11.49 -20.47
C GLY A 25 -21.16 12.48 -21.36
N LYS A 26 -20.70 12.01 -22.53
CA LYS A 26 -20.17 12.86 -23.63
C LYS A 26 -21.27 13.58 -24.41
N ASP A 27 -22.43 12.93 -24.54
CA ASP A 27 -23.52 13.45 -25.36
C ASP A 27 -24.41 14.41 -24.58
N ILE A 28 -24.76 15.50 -25.27
CA ILE A 28 -25.69 16.49 -24.77
C ILE A 28 -27.07 16.13 -25.30
N ASP A 29 -27.97 15.66 -24.43
CA ASP A 29 -29.36 16.02 -24.63
C ASP A 29 -29.46 17.50 -24.22
N VAL A 30 -29.49 18.40 -25.22
CA VAL A 30 -29.62 19.87 -25.04
C VAL A 30 -31.07 20.24 -24.71
N ARG A 31 -32.00 19.34 -25.01
CA ARG A 31 -33.45 19.47 -24.78
C ARG A 31 -33.87 19.84 -23.33
N PRO A 32 -33.20 19.39 -22.25
CA PRO A 32 -33.65 19.64 -20.89
C PRO A 32 -33.45 21.10 -20.43
N ALA A 33 -32.47 21.84 -20.95
CA ALA A 33 -32.18 23.20 -20.44
C ALA A 33 -33.37 24.17 -20.61
N ASN A 34 -34.14 24.02 -21.70
CA ASN A 34 -35.33 24.83 -21.93
C ASN A 34 -36.52 24.36 -21.08
N GLU A 35 -36.68 23.05 -20.88
CA GLU A 35 -37.74 22.47 -20.05
C GLU A 35 -37.56 22.78 -18.56
N PHE A 36 -36.31 22.85 -18.09
CA PHE A 36 -36.02 23.20 -16.71
C PHE A 36 -36.14 24.69 -16.42
N SER A 37 -36.04 25.58 -17.42
CA SER A 37 -36.01 27.04 -17.19
C SER A 37 -37.15 27.59 -16.31
N SER A 38 -38.36 27.03 -16.45
CA SER A 38 -39.53 27.38 -15.63
C SER A 38 -39.44 26.83 -14.20
N ILE A 39 -38.91 25.61 -14.06
CA ILE A 39 -38.72 24.91 -12.79
C ILE A 39 -37.55 25.52 -12.00
N MET A 40 -36.48 25.93 -12.68
CA MET A 40 -35.25 26.48 -12.09
C MET A 40 -35.48 27.68 -11.17
N LYS A 41 -36.52 28.46 -11.42
CA LYS A 41 -36.90 29.60 -10.56
C LYS A 41 -37.53 29.19 -9.23
N THR A 42 -38.09 27.99 -9.17
CA THR A 42 -38.82 27.46 -8.00
C THR A 42 -38.00 26.49 -7.16
N ILE A 43 -36.85 26.06 -7.66
CA ILE A 43 -35.97 25.11 -6.97
C ILE A 43 -35.33 25.78 -5.77
N ARG A 44 -35.37 25.11 -4.62
CA ARG A 44 -34.68 25.57 -3.40
C ARG A 44 -33.29 24.98 -3.22
N LYS A 45 -33.04 23.79 -3.79
CA LYS A 45 -31.75 23.12 -3.68
C LYS A 45 -31.32 22.48 -5.00
N ILE A 46 -30.08 22.71 -5.40
CA ILE A 46 -29.48 22.08 -6.58
C ILE A 46 -28.24 21.30 -6.17
N GLU A 47 -28.13 20.05 -6.63
CA GLU A 47 -26.95 19.21 -6.48
C GLU A 47 -26.35 18.90 -7.86
N LEU A 48 -25.11 19.31 -8.09
CA LEU A 48 -24.41 19.13 -9.36
C LEU A 48 -23.24 18.17 -9.16
N HIS A 49 -23.30 17.02 -9.82
CA HIS A 49 -22.33 15.95 -9.66
C HIS A 49 -21.52 15.81 -10.94
N PHE A 50 -20.24 16.14 -10.86
CA PHE A 50 -19.31 16.07 -11.99
C PHE A 50 -18.44 14.83 -11.87
N TYR A 51 -18.64 13.88 -12.79
CA TYR A 51 -17.82 12.69 -12.92
C TYR A 51 -16.71 12.93 -13.95
N TYR A 52 -15.60 12.21 -13.80
CA TYR A 52 -14.52 12.29 -14.78
C TYR A 52 -14.80 11.41 -16.01
N PRO A 53 -14.42 11.87 -17.22
CA PRO A 53 -13.87 13.19 -17.54
C PRO A 53 -14.94 14.28 -17.71
N ILE A 54 -14.68 15.48 -17.18
CA ILE A 54 -15.52 16.65 -17.46
C ILE A 54 -15.22 17.14 -18.89
N HIS A 55 -16.24 17.12 -19.73
CA HIS A 55 -16.16 17.58 -21.13
C HIS A 55 -16.55 19.05 -21.26
N ALA A 56 -15.99 19.75 -22.25
CA ALA A 56 -16.32 21.17 -22.51
C ALA A 56 -17.82 21.39 -22.74
N GLN A 57 -18.49 20.40 -23.34
CA GLN A 57 -19.93 20.39 -23.58
C GLN A 57 -20.75 20.37 -22.28
N GLN A 58 -20.31 19.61 -21.28
CA GLN A 58 -20.94 19.58 -19.95
C GLN A 58 -20.74 20.92 -19.23
N LEU A 59 -19.56 21.55 -19.36
CA LEU A 59 -19.31 22.89 -18.82
C LEU A 59 -20.21 23.94 -19.47
N ALA A 60 -20.43 23.86 -20.78
CA ALA A 60 -21.35 24.78 -21.48
C ALA A 60 -22.78 24.66 -20.96
N LEU A 61 -23.29 23.43 -20.79
CA LEU A 61 -24.63 23.20 -20.22
C LEU A 61 -24.70 23.66 -18.76
N TYR A 62 -23.67 23.38 -17.96
CA TYR A 62 -23.55 23.88 -16.60
C TYR A 62 -23.63 25.41 -16.54
N HIS A 63 -22.87 26.14 -17.37
CA HIS A 63 -22.92 27.59 -17.41
C HIS A 63 -24.31 28.13 -17.78
N GLN A 64 -25.00 27.48 -18.72
CA GLN A 64 -26.38 27.81 -19.07
C GLN A 64 -27.36 27.59 -17.91
N ILE A 65 -27.19 26.52 -17.14
CA ILE A 65 -28.03 26.25 -15.97
C ILE A 65 -27.75 27.30 -14.90
N VAL A 66 -26.48 27.56 -14.59
CA VAL A 66 -26.09 28.51 -13.54
C VAL A 66 -26.73 29.87 -13.77
N THR A 67 -26.69 30.42 -14.99
CA THR A 67 -27.29 31.73 -15.30
C THR A 67 -28.79 31.81 -15.03
N GLN A 68 -29.50 30.67 -15.04
CA GLN A 68 -30.93 30.59 -14.77
C GLN A 68 -31.28 30.31 -13.30
N ILE A 69 -30.30 29.92 -12.46
CA ILE A 69 -30.53 29.64 -11.04
C ILE A 69 -30.92 30.93 -10.30
N SER A 70 -31.98 30.84 -9.49
CA SER A 70 -32.40 31.90 -8.56
C SER A 70 -31.38 32.09 -7.45
N THR A 71 -31.14 33.34 -7.02
CA THR A 71 -30.24 33.65 -5.90
C THR A 71 -30.69 33.06 -4.56
N GLN A 72 -31.96 32.63 -4.46
CA GLN A 72 -32.54 31.98 -3.28
C GLN A 72 -32.31 30.46 -3.23
N THR A 73 -31.43 29.94 -4.09
CA THR A 73 -31.18 28.49 -4.20
C THR A 73 -29.91 28.10 -3.46
N ILE A 74 -29.96 27.03 -2.68
CA ILE A 74 -28.78 26.38 -2.11
C ILE A 74 -28.13 25.51 -3.19
N ILE A 75 -26.84 25.68 -3.44
CA ILE A 75 -26.14 24.95 -4.49
C ILE A 75 -25.07 24.07 -3.84
N LYS A 76 -25.06 22.78 -4.19
CA LYS A 76 -24.05 21.81 -3.79
C LYS A 76 -23.38 21.26 -5.04
N ILE A 77 -22.06 21.37 -5.11
CA ILE A 77 -21.24 20.82 -6.18
C ILE A 77 -20.42 19.66 -5.62
N GLN A 78 -20.41 18.54 -6.33
CA GLN A 78 -19.55 17.40 -6.05
C GLN A 78 -18.62 17.15 -7.23
N LEU A 79 -17.31 17.17 -6.97
CA LEU A 79 -16.25 17.02 -7.95
C LEU A 79 -15.33 15.88 -7.53
N HIS A 80 -15.04 14.93 -8.42
CA HIS A 80 -14.02 13.91 -8.17
C HIS A 80 -12.59 14.51 -8.27
N ALA A 81 -12.06 14.97 -7.13
CA ALA A 81 -10.82 15.73 -7.02
C ALA A 81 -9.58 15.03 -7.60
N ILE A 82 -9.53 13.70 -7.52
CA ILE A 82 -8.42 12.89 -8.03
C ILE A 82 -8.25 13.04 -9.55
N GLN A 83 -9.36 13.18 -10.27
CA GLN A 83 -9.37 13.02 -11.73
C GLN A 83 -9.56 14.36 -12.45
N ILE A 84 -10.02 15.40 -11.76
CA ILE A 84 -10.33 16.69 -12.37
C ILE A 84 -9.10 17.61 -12.32
N ASP A 85 -8.77 18.25 -13.43
CA ASP A 85 -7.71 19.27 -13.48
C ASP A 85 -8.13 20.56 -12.78
N GLU A 86 -7.18 21.29 -12.22
CA GLU A 86 -7.43 22.54 -11.50
C GLU A 86 -8.15 23.59 -12.38
N SER A 87 -7.80 23.67 -13.67
CA SER A 87 -8.48 24.56 -14.62
C SER A 87 -9.98 24.25 -14.75
N LYS A 88 -10.37 22.98 -14.68
CA LYS A 88 -11.76 22.54 -14.76
C LYS A 88 -12.50 22.78 -13.44
N LEU A 89 -11.81 22.63 -12.31
CA LEU A 89 -12.33 23.02 -11.00
C LEU A 89 -12.71 24.51 -11.00
N LEU A 90 -11.79 25.38 -11.42
CA LEU A 90 -12.02 26.83 -11.50
C LEU A 90 -13.17 27.16 -12.46
N ALA A 91 -13.19 26.55 -13.65
CA ALA A 91 -14.27 26.75 -14.61
C ALA A 91 -15.66 26.36 -14.05
N VAL A 92 -15.71 25.38 -13.14
CA VAL A 92 -16.94 25.03 -12.42
C VAL A 92 -17.25 26.04 -11.32
N LEU A 93 -16.30 26.45 -10.50
CA LEU A 93 -16.60 27.25 -9.29
C LEU A 93 -16.72 28.77 -9.54
N GLU A 94 -15.93 29.35 -10.44
CA GLU A 94 -15.91 30.81 -10.71
C GLU A 94 -17.28 31.43 -11.04
N PRO A 95 -18.16 30.80 -11.86
CA PRO A 95 -19.48 31.36 -12.16
C PRO A 95 -20.38 31.52 -10.93
N LEU A 96 -20.19 30.68 -9.91
CA LEU A 96 -20.95 30.71 -8.67
C LEU A 96 -20.33 31.65 -7.65
N GLU A 97 -19.00 31.71 -7.60
CA GLU A 97 -18.26 32.59 -6.70
C GLU A 97 -18.66 34.06 -6.87
N LYS A 98 -18.99 34.49 -8.09
CA LYS A 98 -19.43 35.87 -8.36
C LYS A 98 -20.89 36.16 -8.02
N ARG A 99 -21.67 35.14 -7.64
CA ARG A 99 -23.14 35.22 -7.54
C ARG A 99 -23.71 34.70 -6.22
N PHE A 100 -23.00 33.83 -5.53
CA PHE A 100 -23.45 33.18 -4.30
C PHE A 100 -22.33 33.19 -3.27
N THR A 101 -22.69 33.23 -1.98
CA THR A 101 -21.71 33.10 -0.90
C THR A 101 -21.36 31.64 -0.69
N MET A 102 -20.08 31.31 -0.80
CA MET A 102 -19.54 29.99 -0.50
C MET A 102 -19.69 29.73 1.01
N ASN A 103 -20.03 28.50 1.39
CA ASN A 103 -20.28 28.12 2.79
C ASN A 103 -19.13 27.26 3.32
N ILE A 104 -19.20 25.97 3.01
CA ILE A 104 -18.25 24.96 3.43
C ILE A 104 -17.82 24.18 2.21
N TYR A 105 -16.58 23.74 2.25
CA TYR A 105 -16.09 22.68 1.38
C TYR A 105 -15.45 21.59 2.24
N HIS A 106 -15.51 20.36 1.76
CA HIS A 106 -14.81 19.25 2.39
C HIS A 106 -14.37 18.24 1.35
N PHE A 107 -13.26 17.58 1.66
CA PHE A 107 -12.73 16.48 0.88
C PHE A 107 -13.06 15.16 1.58
N GLN A 108 -13.69 14.24 0.87
CA GLN A 108 -13.98 12.90 1.37
C GLN A 108 -13.79 11.89 0.24
N ASN A 109 -12.99 10.86 0.49
CA ASN A 109 -12.76 9.75 -0.45
C ASN A 109 -12.36 10.21 -1.87
N GLY A 110 -11.55 11.28 -1.99
CA GLY A 110 -11.13 11.82 -3.29
C GLY A 110 -12.21 12.60 -4.04
N GLN A 111 -13.31 12.95 -3.36
CA GLN A 111 -14.33 13.89 -3.83
C GLN A 111 -14.24 15.20 -3.04
N CYS A 112 -14.29 16.32 -3.75
CA CYS A 112 -14.47 17.65 -3.18
C CYS A 112 -15.95 18.01 -3.29
N THR A 113 -16.56 18.32 -2.15
CA THR A 113 -17.91 18.88 -2.11
C THR A 113 -17.82 20.34 -1.73
N VAL A 114 -18.41 21.23 -2.54
CA VAL A 114 -18.50 22.67 -2.28
C VAL A 114 -19.97 23.04 -2.14
N MET A 115 -20.31 23.80 -1.11
CA MET A 115 -21.66 24.29 -0.87
C MET A 115 -21.71 25.82 -0.94
N TYR A 116 -22.77 26.34 -1.51
CA TYR A 116 -23.09 27.76 -1.56
C TYR A 116 -24.44 28.02 -0.88
N PHE A 117 -24.53 29.13 -0.15
CA PHE A 117 -25.76 29.57 0.48
C PHE A 117 -26.72 30.22 -0.50
N ALA A 118 -28.00 30.10 -0.17
CA ALA A 118 -29.03 30.95 -0.73
C ALA A 118 -28.91 32.37 -0.15
N LEU A 119 -29.02 33.40 -0.99
CA LEU A 119 -28.79 34.79 -0.62
C LEU A 119 -29.87 35.41 0.26
N ASP A 120 -31.03 34.76 0.39
CA ASP A 120 -32.07 35.10 1.36
C ASP A 120 -31.63 34.82 2.80
N ARG A 121 -30.70 33.87 3.01
CA ARG A 121 -30.17 33.51 4.33
C ARG A 121 -28.87 34.24 4.67
N VAL A 122 -27.99 34.42 3.68
CA VAL A 122 -26.65 35.00 3.86
C VAL A 122 -26.38 35.97 2.71
N SER A 123 -26.03 37.21 3.01
CA SER A 123 -25.68 38.19 1.97
C SER A 123 -24.45 37.77 1.18
N TYR A 124 -24.38 38.21 -0.08
CA TYR A 124 -23.20 38.03 -0.92
C TYR A 124 -21.96 38.69 -0.29
N ASP A 125 -20.88 37.94 -0.14
CA ASP A 125 -19.58 38.44 0.34
C ASP A 125 -18.44 37.91 -0.55
N GLU A 126 -17.97 38.78 -1.44
CA GLU A 126 -16.87 38.48 -2.36
C GLU A 126 -15.55 38.23 -1.63
N SER A 127 -15.28 38.98 -0.56
CA SER A 127 -14.02 38.86 0.19
C SER A 127 -13.94 37.51 0.92
N HIS A 128 -15.07 37.03 1.43
CA HIS A 128 -15.19 35.71 2.02
C HIS A 128 -14.96 34.61 0.97
N ASN A 129 -15.59 34.75 -0.19
CA ASN A 129 -15.45 33.81 -1.29
C ASN A 129 -14.00 33.68 -1.76
N GLN A 130 -13.30 34.80 -1.97
CA GLN A 130 -11.89 34.80 -2.36
C GLN A 130 -11.00 34.09 -1.33
N ARG A 131 -11.26 34.31 -0.03
CA ARG A 131 -10.53 33.62 1.06
C ARG A 131 -10.79 32.12 1.04
N LEU A 132 -12.04 31.68 0.96
CA LEU A 132 -12.35 30.25 0.90
C LEU A 132 -11.84 29.58 -0.37
N MET A 133 -11.90 30.29 -1.51
CA MET A 133 -11.38 29.79 -2.79
C MET A 133 -9.87 29.56 -2.72
N SER A 134 -9.11 30.54 -2.23
CA SER A 134 -7.66 30.39 -2.04
C SER A 134 -7.30 29.22 -1.11
N GLN A 135 -8.03 29.04 -0.01
CA GLN A 135 -7.84 27.88 0.87
C GLN A 135 -8.21 26.56 0.18
N LEU A 136 -9.30 26.54 -0.59
CA LEU A 136 -9.72 25.37 -1.35
C LEU A 136 -8.67 24.95 -2.37
N LEU A 137 -8.05 25.90 -3.09
CA LEU A 137 -7.02 25.60 -4.09
C LEU A 137 -5.75 25.02 -3.45
N ILE A 138 -5.33 25.55 -2.30
CA ILE A 138 -4.21 24.98 -1.53
C ILE A 138 -4.54 23.54 -1.12
N ASN A 139 -5.71 23.34 -0.50
CA ASN A 139 -6.14 22.01 -0.05
C ASN A 139 -6.36 21.03 -1.21
N TRP A 140 -6.76 21.53 -2.38
CA TRP A 140 -6.91 20.73 -3.60
C TRP A 140 -5.56 20.21 -4.11
N ALA A 141 -4.53 21.07 -4.10
CA ALA A 141 -3.18 20.67 -4.46
C ALA A 141 -2.65 19.59 -3.50
N ASP A 142 -2.85 19.77 -2.20
CA ASP A 142 -2.48 18.79 -1.18
C ASP A 142 -3.21 17.46 -1.36
N GLU A 143 -4.51 17.48 -1.64
CA GLU A 143 -5.32 16.28 -1.91
C GLU A 143 -4.89 15.54 -3.19
N LYS A 144 -4.43 16.26 -4.22
CA LYS A 144 -3.84 15.63 -5.41
C LYS A 144 -2.47 15.02 -5.14
N MET A 145 -1.69 15.61 -4.24
CA MET A 145 -0.40 15.05 -3.83
C MET A 145 -0.55 13.84 -2.92
N LYS A 146 -1.69 13.69 -2.23
CA LYS A 146 -1.96 12.46 -1.47
C LYS A 146 -1.94 11.28 -2.44
N PRO A 147 -1.15 10.23 -2.15
CA PRO A 147 -1.18 9.05 -2.99
C PRO A 147 -2.63 8.54 -3.00
N VAL A 148 -3.18 8.35 -4.20
CA VAL A 148 -4.45 7.67 -4.40
C VAL A 148 -4.25 6.23 -3.99
N LEU A 149 -4.28 6.01 -2.69
CA LEU A 149 -4.23 4.69 -2.08
C LEU A 149 -5.56 4.06 -2.41
N ASN A 150 -5.59 3.32 -3.52
CA ASN A 150 -6.67 2.40 -3.78
C ASN A 150 -6.68 1.43 -2.59
N VAL A 151 -7.62 1.64 -1.67
CA VAL A 151 -7.71 0.91 -0.40
C VAL A 151 -7.74 -0.60 -0.66
N MET A 152 -8.27 -1.04 -1.81
CA MET A 152 -8.21 -2.43 -2.26
C MET A 152 -6.79 -2.89 -2.59
N GLN A 153 -6.02 -2.10 -3.34
CA GLN A 153 -4.62 -2.43 -3.66
C GLN A 153 -3.74 -2.41 -2.40
N LEU A 154 -3.94 -1.44 -1.50
CA LEU A 154 -3.22 -1.42 -0.22
C LEU A 154 -3.56 -2.67 0.62
N LYS A 155 -4.84 -3.06 0.69
CA LYS A 155 -5.24 -4.30 1.36
C LYS A 155 -4.59 -5.54 0.73
N GLN A 156 -4.52 -5.60 -0.60
CA GLN A 156 -3.86 -6.69 -1.32
C GLN A 156 -2.36 -6.74 -1.03
N GLU A 157 -1.68 -5.60 -1.03
CA GLU A 157 -0.24 -5.52 -0.71
C GLU A 157 0.03 -5.87 0.76
N ILE A 158 -0.81 -5.44 1.70
CA ILE A 158 -0.70 -5.84 3.12
C ILE A 158 -0.88 -7.35 3.28
N LEU A 159 -1.88 -7.94 2.61
CA LEU A 159 -2.10 -9.39 2.64
C LEU A 159 -0.91 -10.15 2.04
N LYS A 160 -0.32 -9.64 0.97
CA LYS A 160 0.88 -10.22 0.36
C LYS A 160 2.07 -10.15 1.32
N LEU A 161 2.31 -8.99 1.94
CA LEU A 161 3.40 -8.77 2.89
C LEU A 161 3.27 -9.68 4.12
N ASN A 162 2.04 -9.91 4.61
CA ASN A 162 1.82 -10.84 5.71
C ASN A 162 2.14 -12.30 5.33
N LYS A 163 1.75 -12.73 4.12
CA LYS A 163 2.11 -14.06 3.60
C LYS A 163 3.62 -14.22 3.43
N ASP A 164 4.29 -13.21 2.90
CA ASP A 164 5.75 -13.22 2.72
C ASP A 164 6.46 -13.30 4.08
N TYR A 165 5.96 -12.58 5.09
CA TYR A 165 6.44 -12.66 6.46
C TYR A 165 6.26 -14.06 7.07
N GLU A 166 5.07 -14.65 6.93
CA GLU A 166 4.78 -16.01 7.43
C GLU A 166 5.72 -17.05 6.81
N MET A 167 5.91 -17.02 5.48
CA MET A 167 6.85 -17.92 4.79
C MET A 167 8.29 -17.73 5.27
N LEU A 168 8.72 -16.48 5.46
CA LEU A 168 10.07 -16.17 5.93
C LEU A 168 10.27 -16.66 7.38
N TYR A 169 9.25 -16.51 8.22
CA TYR A 169 9.25 -17.01 9.59
C TYR A 169 9.29 -18.54 9.66
N GLU A 170 8.52 -19.25 8.84
CA GLU A 170 8.58 -20.72 8.75
C GLU A 170 9.97 -21.21 8.31
N THR A 171 10.56 -20.54 7.32
CA THR A 171 11.92 -20.85 6.85
C THR A 171 12.95 -20.63 7.96
N TYR A 172 12.85 -19.52 8.68
CA TYR A 172 13.69 -19.24 9.84
C TYR A 172 13.53 -20.31 10.92
N ARG A 173 12.29 -20.69 11.25
CA ARG A 173 12.01 -21.72 12.27
C ARG A 173 12.63 -23.07 11.89
N HIS A 174 12.42 -23.52 10.65
CA HIS A 174 12.95 -24.79 10.18
C HIS A 174 14.50 -24.81 10.18
N THR A 175 15.14 -23.72 9.74
CA THR A 175 16.60 -23.60 9.79
C THR A 175 17.13 -23.57 11.22
N HIS A 176 16.43 -22.87 12.12
CA HIS A 176 16.77 -22.81 13.53
C HIS A 176 16.68 -24.19 14.21
N GLU A 177 15.62 -24.95 13.97
CA GLU A 177 15.44 -26.32 14.50
C GLU A 177 16.55 -27.26 13.99
N ARG A 178 16.90 -27.18 12.70
CA ARG A 178 18.03 -27.95 12.14
C ARG A 178 19.36 -27.58 12.79
N MET A 179 19.61 -26.30 13.04
CA MET A 179 20.82 -25.85 13.75
C MET A 179 20.86 -26.38 15.18
N GLN A 180 19.76 -26.30 15.93
CA GLN A 180 19.69 -26.85 17.28
C GLN A 180 20.01 -28.35 17.30
N TYR A 181 19.47 -29.11 16.34
CA TYR A 181 19.78 -30.52 16.20
C TYR A 181 21.27 -30.76 15.89
N ALA A 182 21.84 -30.01 14.95
CA ALA A 182 23.26 -30.10 14.62
C ALA A 182 24.18 -29.76 15.81
N PHE A 183 23.80 -28.76 16.63
CA PHE A 183 24.52 -28.45 17.86
C PHE A 183 24.46 -29.59 18.88
N ARG A 184 23.29 -30.23 19.04
CA ARG A 184 23.14 -31.38 19.94
C ARG A 184 24.02 -32.56 19.51
N THR A 185 24.02 -32.91 18.22
CA THR A 185 24.84 -34.01 17.69
C THR A 185 26.32 -33.71 17.79
N LEU A 186 26.74 -32.48 17.47
CA LEU A 186 28.14 -32.05 17.61
C LEU A 186 28.59 -32.11 19.09
N HIS A 187 27.73 -31.72 20.02
CA HIS A 187 28.01 -31.82 21.45
C HIS A 187 28.12 -33.28 21.91
N GLN A 188 27.29 -34.18 21.40
CA GLN A 188 27.40 -35.63 21.68
C GLN A 188 28.70 -36.20 21.12
N PHE A 189 29.05 -35.85 19.88
CA PHE A 189 30.31 -36.24 19.24
C PHE A 189 31.54 -35.75 20.03
N LYS A 190 31.53 -34.49 20.48
CA LYS A 190 32.61 -33.94 21.32
C LYS A 190 32.79 -34.75 22.61
N ARG A 191 31.69 -35.14 23.28
CA ARG A 191 31.74 -35.98 24.49
C ARG A 191 32.28 -37.38 24.20
N SER A 192 31.85 -38.02 23.11
CA SER A 192 32.33 -39.36 22.75
C SER A 192 33.81 -39.34 22.35
N ALA A 193 34.24 -38.38 21.53
CA ALA A 193 35.64 -38.17 21.16
C ALA A 193 36.53 -37.95 22.38
N TRP A 194 36.05 -37.17 23.37
CA TRP A 194 36.77 -36.99 24.63
C TRP A 194 36.92 -38.30 25.42
N LYS A 195 35.86 -39.12 25.48
CA LYS A 195 35.91 -40.45 26.12
C LYS A 195 36.92 -41.37 25.43
N TYR A 196 36.95 -41.40 24.10
CA TYR A 196 37.94 -42.17 23.33
C TYR A 196 39.36 -41.65 23.54
N LYS A 197 39.58 -40.34 23.48
CA LYS A 197 40.86 -39.70 23.78
C LYS A 197 41.35 -40.07 25.18
N LYS A 198 40.48 -40.02 26.19
CA LYS A 198 40.81 -40.41 27.56
C LYS A 198 41.22 -41.89 27.67
N LYS A 199 40.51 -42.79 26.99
CA LYS A 199 40.89 -44.22 26.92
C LYS A 199 42.24 -44.42 26.25
N TYR A 200 42.49 -43.75 25.13
CA TYR A 200 43.75 -43.80 24.40
C TYR A 200 44.91 -43.33 25.28
N LEU A 201 44.80 -42.15 25.90
CA LEU A 201 45.83 -41.60 26.80
C LEU A 201 46.14 -42.55 27.97
N ALA A 202 45.14 -43.23 28.52
CA ALA A 202 45.36 -44.21 29.59
C ALA A 202 46.18 -45.44 29.15
N HIS A 203 46.15 -45.79 27.85
CA HIS A 203 46.82 -46.97 27.29
C HIS A 203 48.00 -46.59 26.37
N GLU A 204 48.36 -45.31 26.32
CA GLU A 204 49.34 -44.79 25.36
C GLU A 204 50.72 -45.44 25.53
N SER A 205 51.16 -45.66 26.77
CA SER A 205 52.43 -46.34 27.06
C SER A 205 52.43 -47.79 26.58
N TRP A 206 51.30 -48.49 26.72
CA TRP A 206 51.13 -49.86 26.23
C TRP A 206 51.10 -49.92 24.71
N ILE A 207 50.39 -48.99 24.05
CA ILE A 207 50.33 -48.90 22.59
C ILE A 207 51.73 -48.63 22.01
N ARG A 208 52.47 -47.66 22.56
CA ARG A 208 53.86 -47.38 22.14
C ARG A 208 54.77 -48.59 22.34
N ARG A 209 54.60 -49.34 23.44
CA ARG A 209 55.36 -50.59 23.68
C ARG A 209 54.98 -51.70 22.70
N LEU A 210 53.70 -51.85 22.35
CA LEU A 210 53.26 -52.82 21.33
C LEU A 210 53.81 -52.49 19.94
N GLU A 211 53.89 -51.21 19.58
CA GLU A 211 54.51 -50.77 18.33
C GLU A 211 56.01 -51.09 18.31
N GLN A 212 56.71 -50.86 19.43
CA GLN A 212 58.11 -51.27 19.60
C GLN A 212 58.26 -52.79 19.50
N ILE A 213 57.42 -53.56 20.18
CA ILE A 213 57.44 -55.04 20.12
C ILE A 213 57.20 -55.52 18.69
N SER A 214 56.20 -54.99 17.99
CA SER A 214 55.91 -55.29 16.58
C SER A 214 57.08 -54.95 15.66
N TYR A 215 57.73 -53.80 15.88
CA TYR A 215 58.93 -53.40 15.16
C TYR A 215 60.09 -54.39 15.39
N TYR A 216 60.35 -54.76 16.65
CA TYR A 216 61.39 -55.73 16.98
C TYR A 216 61.05 -57.13 16.46
N GLN A 217 59.79 -57.55 16.50
CA GLN A 217 59.33 -58.82 15.96
C GLN A 217 59.54 -58.90 14.45
N LYS A 218 59.23 -57.84 13.70
CA LYS A 218 59.54 -57.75 12.25
C LYS A 218 61.05 -57.79 11.98
N ARG A 219 61.87 -57.27 12.90
CA ARG A 219 63.34 -57.26 12.78
C ARG A 219 63.97 -58.60 13.17
N LEU A 220 63.35 -59.34 14.10
CA LEU A 220 63.72 -60.68 14.58
C LEU A 220 63.18 -61.80 13.67
N ASN A 221 63.39 -61.68 12.36
CA ASN A 221 63.10 -62.78 11.43
C ASN A 221 64.20 -63.85 11.52
N ARG A 222 63.86 -65.13 11.28
CA ARG A 222 64.80 -66.27 11.30
C ARG A 222 66.08 -66.00 10.49
N THR A 223 65.97 -65.25 9.39
CA THR A 223 67.09 -64.82 8.55
C THR A 223 68.03 -63.83 9.25
N ASN A 224 67.49 -62.83 9.94
CA ASN A 224 68.27 -61.82 10.67
C ASN A 224 68.89 -62.40 11.95
N ILE A 225 68.17 -63.29 12.64
CA ILE A 225 68.70 -64.02 13.80
C ILE A 225 69.87 -64.91 13.38
N LYS A 226 69.75 -65.66 12.28
CA LYS A 226 70.86 -66.45 11.72
C LYS A 226 72.07 -65.59 11.36
N LYS A 227 71.87 -64.42 10.74
CA LYS A 227 72.94 -63.46 10.43
C LYS A 227 73.63 -62.93 11.70
N GLY A 228 72.85 -62.57 12.73
CA GLY A 228 73.36 -62.10 14.01
C GLY A 228 74.18 -63.17 14.76
N VAL A 229 73.66 -64.39 14.86
CA VAL A 229 74.38 -65.52 15.48
C VAL A 229 75.69 -65.80 14.73
N LYS A 230 75.67 -65.76 13.39
CA LYS A 230 76.88 -65.98 12.57
C LYS A 230 77.95 -64.90 12.80
N LEU A 231 77.55 -63.65 13.06
CA LEU A 231 78.46 -62.55 13.40
C LEU A 231 79.04 -62.70 14.81
N ILE A 232 78.23 -63.11 15.80
CA ILE A 232 78.71 -63.38 17.17
C ILE A 232 79.69 -64.56 17.17
N TRP A 233 79.36 -65.65 16.47
CA TRP A 233 80.26 -66.80 16.31
C TRP A 233 81.59 -66.45 15.66
N LYS A 234 81.61 -65.49 14.72
CA LYS A 234 82.85 -64.97 14.13
C LYS A 234 83.73 -64.22 15.14
N LYS A 235 83.12 -63.46 16.05
CA LYS A 235 83.85 -62.72 17.10
C LYS A 235 84.35 -63.60 18.25
N VAL A 236 83.66 -64.70 18.55
CA VAL A 236 84.07 -65.64 19.61
C VAL A 236 85.17 -66.60 19.13
N LYS A 237 85.31 -66.78 17.82
CA LYS A 237 86.39 -67.59 17.20
C LYS A 237 87.66 -66.80 16.86
N SER A 238 87.65 -65.46 16.94
CA SER A 238 88.86 -64.62 16.84
C SER A 238 89.42 -64.36 18.23
#